data_AF-A0A1H4GRN5-F1
#
_entry.id   AF-A0A1H4GRN5-F1
#
_cell.length_a   1.000
_cell.length_b   1.000
_cell.length_c   1.000
_cell.angle_alpha   90.00
_cell.angle_beta   90.00
_cell.angle_gamma   90.00
#
_symmetry.space_group_name_H-M   'P 1'
#
loop_
_entity.id
_entity.type
_entity.pdbx_description
1 polymer ?
#
loop_
_entity_poly.entity_id
_entity_poly.type
_entity_poly.pdbx_seq_one_letter_code
_entity_poly.pdbx_strand_id
1 'polypeptide(L)'
;MINQLINRNIEHILAVFIGILLSIYAFSPISNLGFDYIIYGILLFFTLSFFAFHGVALFQVISNYKVITHVYSFEYTYLCQFIFLITGLIICYYFFLFLIKDLMERENSLFAFFIISYLGIFTLYTIRCSFRYYLILYALMFIYLALKSTGQIRTFIPLFTALGISILITNYSLFCVFNRSSNFVKPVHIRIGSNNQIENSAHFLPNTPLIEFLRTHKISKMYFLSDRYFIEQPILFYNLNRSWEQIPGSSATIGYDYSGNFNGGYICEENDSSTNSLKKDRERP
;
A
#
# COMPACT_ATOMS: atom_id res chain seq x y z
N MET A 1 2.45 -23.56 -16.94
CA MET A 1 3.87 -23.80 -17.29
C MET A 1 4.33 -22.93 -18.47
N ILE A 2 3.66 -22.92 -19.62
CA ILE A 2 4.04 -22.10 -20.79
C ILE A 2 4.06 -20.58 -20.48
N ASN A 3 3.02 -20.04 -19.82
CA ASN A 3 3.00 -18.62 -19.43
C ASN A 3 4.10 -18.23 -18.44
N GLN A 4 4.57 -19.17 -17.60
CA GLN A 4 5.68 -18.91 -16.67
C GLN A 4 7.04 -18.89 -17.38
N LEU A 5 7.21 -19.74 -18.40
CA LEU A 5 8.40 -19.76 -19.26
C LEU A 5 8.49 -18.51 -20.16
N ILE A 6 7.36 -18.10 -20.74
CA ILE A 6 7.27 -16.86 -21.53
C ILE A 6 7.59 -15.65 -20.67
N ASN A 7 7.01 -15.56 -19.46
CA ASN A 7 7.33 -14.46 -18.55
C ASN A 7 8.83 -14.43 -18.24
N ARG A 8 9.42 -15.54 -17.78
CA ARG A 8 10.87 -15.62 -17.45
C ARG A 8 11.79 -15.16 -18.59
N ASN A 9 11.46 -15.52 -19.84
CA ASN A 9 12.25 -15.09 -21.00
C ASN A 9 12.13 -13.58 -21.25
N ILE A 10 10.93 -13.01 -21.07
CA ILE A 10 10.74 -11.56 -21.14
C ILE A 10 11.53 -10.87 -20.02
N GLU A 11 11.55 -11.41 -18.80
CA GLU A 11 12.31 -10.81 -17.69
C GLU A 11 13.81 -10.74 -17.99
N HIS A 12 14.37 -11.85 -18.48
CA HIS A 12 15.78 -11.92 -18.87
C HIS A 12 16.10 -10.95 -20.00
N ILE A 13 15.26 -10.88 -21.04
CA ILE A 13 15.46 -9.97 -22.17
C ILE A 13 15.41 -8.51 -21.69
N LEU A 14 14.45 -8.16 -20.83
CA LEU A 14 14.30 -6.80 -20.35
C LEU A 14 15.45 -6.39 -19.42
N ALA A 15 15.86 -7.28 -18.51
CA ALA A 15 16.99 -7.05 -17.62
C ALA A 15 18.31 -6.90 -18.39
N VAL A 16 18.54 -7.75 -19.40
CA VAL A 16 19.71 -7.65 -20.29
C VAL A 16 19.66 -6.35 -21.09
N PHE A 17 18.51 -6.00 -21.66
CA PHE A 17 18.35 -4.76 -22.43
C PHE A 17 18.60 -3.51 -21.58
N ILE A 18 18.06 -3.47 -20.36
CA ILE A 18 18.27 -2.35 -19.43
C ILE A 18 19.72 -2.32 -18.94
N GLY A 19 20.34 -3.48 -18.69
CA GLY A 19 21.76 -3.57 -18.36
C GLY A 19 22.67 -3.07 -19.49
N ILE A 20 22.32 -3.38 -20.75
CA ILE A 20 23.01 -2.85 -21.93
C ILE A 20 22.82 -1.33 -22.03
N LEU A 21 21.59 -0.82 -21.89
CA LEU A 21 21.34 0.62 -21.90
C LEU A 21 22.10 1.36 -20.79
N LEU A 22 22.10 0.81 -19.56
CA LEU A 22 22.89 1.32 -18.43
C LEU A 22 24.38 1.34 -18.75
N SER A 23 24.91 0.24 -19.28
CA SER A 23 26.33 0.13 -19.60
C SER A 23 26.72 1.13 -20.70
N ILE A 24 25.91 1.27 -21.74
CA ILE A 24 26.20 2.24 -22.80
C ILE A 24 26.07 3.67 -22.27
N TYR A 25 25.05 3.97 -21.46
CA TYR A 25 24.88 5.29 -20.86
C TYR A 25 26.01 5.65 -19.89
N ALA A 26 26.47 4.70 -19.07
CA ALA A 26 27.53 4.90 -18.08
C ALA A 26 28.92 5.03 -18.69
N PHE A 27 29.20 4.28 -19.76
CA PHE A 27 30.54 4.13 -20.31
C PHE A 27 30.76 4.80 -21.67
N SER A 28 29.75 5.41 -22.29
CA SER A 28 29.93 6.17 -23.53
C SER A 28 30.55 7.55 -23.23
N PRO A 29 31.86 7.76 -23.50
CA PRO A 29 32.52 9.04 -23.25
C PRO A 29 32.17 10.08 -24.34
N ILE A 30 31.46 9.64 -25.38
CA ILE A 30 31.10 10.43 -26.55
C ILE A 30 29.59 10.61 -26.52
N SER A 31 29.15 11.86 -26.32
CA SER A 31 27.76 12.29 -26.53
C SER A 31 27.44 12.18 -28.02
N ASN A 32 27.13 10.97 -28.49
CA ASN A 32 26.52 10.81 -29.79
C ASN A 32 25.08 11.32 -29.68
N LEU A 33 24.84 12.54 -30.18
CA LEU A 33 23.54 13.24 -30.05
C LEU A 33 22.37 12.31 -30.39
N GLY A 34 22.50 11.51 -31.45
CA GLY A 34 21.46 10.57 -31.88
C GLY A 34 21.15 9.49 -30.85
N PHE A 35 22.15 9.01 -30.13
CA PHE A 35 22.00 7.96 -29.11
C PHE A 35 21.36 8.50 -27.82
N ASP A 36 21.74 9.71 -27.40
CA ASP A 36 21.13 10.37 -26.25
C ASP A 36 19.61 10.58 -26.45
N TYR A 37 19.18 10.97 -27.66
CA TYR A 37 17.75 11.09 -27.97
C TYR A 37 17.00 9.76 -27.88
N ILE A 38 17.61 8.65 -28.29
CA ILE A 38 17.00 7.32 -28.16
C ILE A 38 16.81 6.97 -26.68
N ILE A 39 17.83 7.20 -25.84
CA ILE A 39 17.74 6.96 -24.40
C ILE A 39 16.65 7.83 -23.76
N TYR A 40 16.64 9.13 -24.04
CA TYR A 40 15.61 10.02 -23.50
C TYR A 40 14.20 9.62 -23.98
N GLY A 41 14.06 9.17 -25.22
CA GLY A 41 12.81 8.62 -25.74
C GLY A 41 12.33 7.39 -24.97
N ILE A 42 13.23 6.45 -24.65
CA ILE A 42 12.93 5.26 -23.84
C ILE A 42 12.53 5.66 -22.41
N LEU A 43 13.29 6.54 -21.77
CA LEU A 43 13.00 7.01 -20.40
C LEU A 43 11.66 7.77 -20.33
N LEU A 44 11.37 8.58 -21.35
CA LEU A 44 10.07 9.25 -21.48
C LEU A 44 8.94 8.24 -21.64
N PHE A 45 9.09 7.24 -22.51
CA PHE A 45 8.11 6.18 -22.69
C PHE A 45 7.84 5.41 -21.40
N PHE A 46 8.88 5.06 -20.64
CA PHE A 46 8.75 4.42 -19.32
C PHE A 46 8.01 5.28 -18.32
N THR A 47 8.34 6.57 -18.26
CA THR A 47 7.67 7.52 -17.36
C THR A 47 6.19 7.66 -17.71
N LEU A 48 5.86 7.88 -18.99
CA LEU A 48 4.48 8.02 -19.47
C LEU A 48 3.66 6.74 -19.24
N SER A 49 4.25 5.58 -19.54
CA SER A 49 3.61 4.29 -19.31
C SER A 49 3.30 4.09 -17.82
N PHE A 50 4.26 4.37 -16.94
CA PHE A 50 4.04 4.30 -15.50
C PHE A 50 2.90 5.21 -15.05
N PHE A 51 2.86 6.46 -15.53
CA PHE A 51 1.79 7.38 -15.15
C PHE A 51 0.41 6.93 -15.63
N ALA A 52 0.31 6.36 -16.83
CA ALA A 52 -0.96 5.87 -17.37
C ALA A 52 -1.59 4.77 -16.49
N PHE A 53 -0.78 3.85 -15.95
CA PHE A 53 -1.27 2.72 -15.15
C PHE A 53 -1.23 2.97 -13.64
N HIS A 54 -0.20 3.65 -13.15
CA HIS A 54 0.12 3.74 -11.73
C HIS A 54 0.10 5.15 -11.16
N GLY A 55 0.05 6.18 -12.02
CA GLY A 55 0.19 7.58 -11.60
C GLY A 55 -0.82 8.00 -10.53
N VAL A 56 -2.09 7.64 -10.71
CA VAL A 56 -3.16 7.95 -9.75
C VAL A 56 -2.93 7.26 -8.41
N ALA A 57 -2.57 5.97 -8.44
CA ALA A 57 -2.35 5.18 -7.23
C ALA A 57 -1.14 5.68 -6.45
N LEU A 58 -0.02 5.93 -7.15
CA LEU A 58 1.17 6.50 -6.55
C LEU A 58 0.87 7.85 -5.91
N PHE A 59 0.18 8.74 -6.62
CA PHE A 59 -0.18 10.07 -6.11
C PHE A 59 -1.06 9.99 -4.86
N GLN A 60 -2.01 9.07 -4.84
CA GLN A 60 -2.86 8.79 -3.68
C GLN A 60 -2.07 8.31 -2.45
N VAL A 61 -1.01 7.51 -2.65
CA VAL A 61 -0.13 7.07 -1.56
C VAL A 61 0.82 8.19 -1.13
N ILE A 62 1.44 8.92 -2.07
CA ILE A 62 2.38 10.02 -1.75
C ILE A 62 1.71 11.15 -0.98
N SER A 63 0.48 11.49 -1.35
CA SER A 63 -0.31 12.48 -0.64
C SER A 63 -0.69 12.07 0.79
N ASN A 64 -0.36 10.84 1.23
CA ASN A 64 -0.54 10.34 2.60
C ASN A 64 -1.99 10.14 3.08
N TYR A 65 -2.99 10.79 2.45
CA TYR A 65 -4.37 10.66 2.91
C TYR A 65 -4.89 9.22 2.79
N LYS A 66 -4.58 8.51 1.68
CA LYS A 66 -4.96 7.09 1.55
C LYS A 66 -4.20 6.18 2.50
N VAL A 67 -2.95 6.51 2.85
CA VAL A 67 -2.16 5.74 3.83
C VAL A 67 -2.88 5.74 5.17
N ILE A 68 -3.27 6.92 5.68
CA ILE A 68 -3.91 7.03 6.98
C ILE A 68 -5.33 6.46 6.95
N THR A 69 -6.11 6.68 5.89
CA THR A 69 -7.42 6.02 5.74
C THR A 69 -7.28 4.50 5.72
N HIS A 70 -6.22 3.97 5.10
CA HIS A 70 -5.97 2.53 5.00
C HIS A 70 -5.50 1.89 6.30
N VAL A 71 -4.65 2.56 7.06
CA VAL A 71 -4.13 2.01 8.32
C VAL A 71 -5.10 2.21 9.47
N TYR A 72 -5.84 3.32 9.51
CA TYR A 72 -6.64 3.70 10.68
C TYR A 72 -8.14 3.76 10.43
N SER A 73 -8.61 3.39 9.23
CA SER A 73 -10.01 3.59 8.80
C SER A 73 -10.50 5.03 9.03
N PHE A 74 -9.59 6.01 8.93
CA PHE A 74 -9.89 7.39 9.22
C PHE A 74 -10.32 8.13 7.94
N GLU A 75 -11.56 8.59 7.93
CA GLU A 75 -12.13 9.37 6.84
C GLU A 75 -11.84 10.85 7.03
N TYR A 76 -11.12 11.44 6.07
CA TYR A 76 -10.74 12.84 6.11
C TYR A 76 -11.86 13.77 5.65
N THR A 77 -11.91 14.98 6.21
CA THR A 77 -12.67 16.09 5.61
C THR A 77 -12.09 16.47 4.26
N TYR A 78 -12.93 16.99 3.36
CA TYR A 78 -12.48 17.43 2.02
C TYR A 78 -11.32 18.43 2.07
N LEU A 79 -11.30 19.32 3.07
CA LEU A 79 -10.21 20.27 3.28
C LEU A 79 -8.88 19.57 3.59
N CYS A 80 -8.88 18.59 4.50
CA CYS A 80 -7.66 17.85 4.82
C CYS A 80 -7.18 17.04 3.61
N GLN A 81 -8.11 16.40 2.88
CA GLN A 81 -7.78 15.70 1.64
C GLN A 81 -7.12 16.65 0.64
N PHE A 82 -7.70 17.83 0.43
CA PHE A 82 -7.17 18.83 -0.50
C PHE A 82 -5.74 19.27 -0.15
N ILE A 83 -5.46 19.51 1.13
CA ILE A 83 -4.10 19.89 1.57
C ILE A 83 -3.09 18.76 1.34
N PHE A 84 -3.49 17.51 1.62
CA PHE A 84 -2.67 16.33 1.33
C PHE A 84 -2.40 16.17 -0.17
N LEU A 85 -3.40 16.40 -1.03
CA LEU A 85 -3.24 16.37 -2.49
C LEU A 85 -2.26 17.45 -2.95
N ILE A 86 -2.36 18.68 -2.45
CA ILE A 86 -1.39 19.76 -2.75
C ILE A 86 0.02 19.34 -2.34
N THR A 87 0.18 18.78 -1.14
CA THR A 87 1.48 18.29 -0.65
C THR A 87 2.04 17.23 -1.60
N GLY A 88 1.21 16.27 -2.00
CA GLY A 88 1.60 15.23 -2.97
C GLY A 88 2.03 15.82 -4.31
N LEU A 89 1.35 16.88 -4.80
CA LEU A 89 1.71 17.54 -6.05
C LEU A 89 3.07 18.22 -5.95
N ILE A 90 3.35 18.89 -4.82
CA ILE A 90 4.64 19.51 -4.55
C ILE A 90 5.74 18.44 -4.52
N ILE A 91 5.55 17.32 -3.82
CA ILE A 91 6.52 16.21 -3.77
C ILE A 91 6.78 15.67 -5.18
N CYS A 92 5.73 15.38 -5.96
CA CYS A 92 5.87 14.90 -7.34
C CYS A 92 6.62 15.92 -8.21
N TYR A 93 6.26 17.21 -8.14
CA TYR A 93 6.92 18.26 -8.89
C TYR A 93 8.44 18.28 -8.63
N TYR A 94 8.84 18.30 -7.35
CA TYR A 94 10.25 18.29 -6.98
C TYR A 94 10.97 17.01 -7.44
N PHE A 95 10.32 15.86 -7.30
CA PHE A 95 10.89 14.58 -7.72
C PHE A 95 11.20 14.56 -9.22
N PHE A 96 10.24 14.94 -10.06
CA PHE A 96 10.45 14.96 -11.52
C PHE A 96 11.37 16.08 -11.96
N LEU A 97 11.30 17.26 -11.34
CA LEU A 97 12.21 18.36 -11.62
C LEU A 97 13.67 17.93 -11.44
N PHE A 98 14.00 17.29 -10.31
CA PHE A 98 15.37 16.84 -10.06
C PHE A 98 15.77 15.64 -10.90
N LEU A 99 14.87 14.69 -11.21
CA LEU A 99 15.18 13.61 -12.15
C LEU A 99 15.54 14.14 -13.54
N ILE A 100 14.76 15.10 -14.05
CA ILE A 100 15.02 15.72 -15.35
C ILE A 100 16.33 16.50 -15.33
N LYS A 101 16.56 17.28 -14.28
CA LYS A 101 17.80 18.04 -14.10
C LYS A 101 19.03 17.14 -14.11
N ASP A 102 19.03 16.07 -13.32
CA ASP A 102 20.12 15.10 -13.23
C ASP A 102 20.41 14.43 -14.59
N LEU A 103 19.38 14.12 -15.37
CA LEU A 103 19.54 13.56 -16.71
C LEU A 103 20.13 14.57 -17.69
N MET A 104 19.62 15.81 -17.71
CA MET A 104 20.04 16.84 -18.66
C MET A 104 21.44 17.37 -18.37
N GLU A 105 21.75 17.60 -17.10
CA GLU A 105 23.06 18.13 -16.66
C GLU A 105 24.11 17.00 -16.51
N ARG A 106 23.70 15.74 -16.66
CA ARG A 106 24.49 14.53 -16.41
C ARG A 106 25.06 14.41 -14.99
N GLU A 107 24.61 15.24 -14.07
CA GLU A 107 24.93 15.14 -12.65
C GLU A 107 24.13 14.01 -12.02
N ASN A 108 24.79 12.96 -11.49
CA ASN A 108 24.12 11.82 -10.87
C ASN A 108 23.12 11.08 -11.79
N SER A 109 23.29 11.22 -13.11
CA SER A 109 22.35 10.71 -14.11
C SER A 109 22.10 9.20 -14.06
N LEU A 110 23.06 8.43 -13.55
CA LEU A 110 22.87 6.99 -13.30
C LEU A 110 21.76 6.70 -12.31
N PHE A 111 21.62 7.49 -11.24
CA PHE A 111 20.54 7.32 -10.27
C PHE A 111 19.19 7.69 -10.88
N ALA A 112 19.12 8.79 -11.62
CA ALA A 112 17.90 9.19 -12.31
C ALA A 112 17.47 8.16 -13.37
N PHE A 113 18.42 7.65 -14.14
CA PHE A 113 18.20 6.56 -15.09
C PHE A 113 17.66 5.30 -14.39
N PHE A 114 18.29 4.89 -13.28
CA PHE A 114 17.88 3.71 -12.53
C PHE A 114 16.45 3.85 -12.01
N ILE A 115 16.11 5.00 -11.41
CA ILE A 115 14.78 5.28 -10.87
C ILE A 115 13.73 5.21 -11.99
N ILE A 116 13.93 5.90 -13.12
CA ILE A 116 12.96 5.91 -14.22
C ILE A 116 12.84 4.53 -14.88
N SER A 117 13.96 3.82 -15.05
CA SER A 117 13.96 2.44 -15.54
C SER A 117 13.17 1.54 -14.61
N TYR A 118 13.34 1.68 -13.30
CA TYR A 118 12.57 0.93 -12.31
C TYR A 118 11.07 1.21 -12.42
N LEU A 119 10.65 2.47 -12.62
CA LEU A 119 9.24 2.82 -12.86
C LEU A 119 8.68 2.12 -14.13
N GLY A 120 9.47 2.10 -15.21
CA GLY A 120 9.11 1.42 -16.46
C GLY A 120 8.97 -0.09 -16.29
N ILE A 121 9.99 -0.74 -15.70
CA ILE A 121 9.97 -2.16 -15.35
C ILE A 121 8.75 -2.48 -14.48
N PHE A 122 8.56 -1.72 -13.40
CA PHE A 122 7.47 -1.91 -12.45
C PHE A 122 6.11 -2.01 -13.16
N THR A 123 5.86 -1.12 -14.12
CA THR A 123 4.64 -1.09 -14.94
C THR A 123 4.39 -2.39 -15.71
N LEU A 124 5.45 -3.08 -16.14
CA LEU A 124 5.33 -4.36 -16.85
C LEU A 124 4.96 -5.53 -15.93
N TYR A 125 5.39 -5.48 -14.68
CA TYR A 125 5.19 -6.58 -13.72
C TYR A 125 3.95 -6.43 -12.85
N THR A 126 3.47 -5.21 -12.65
CA THR A 126 2.34 -4.96 -11.76
C THR A 126 1.18 -4.35 -12.54
N ILE A 127 0.16 -5.16 -12.86
CA ILE A 127 -1.11 -4.62 -13.38
C ILE A 127 -2.03 -4.17 -12.23
N ARG A 128 -1.80 -4.72 -11.03
CA ARG A 128 -2.60 -4.43 -9.83
C ARG A 128 -2.02 -3.25 -9.06
N CYS A 129 -2.88 -2.32 -8.69
CA CYS A 129 -2.56 -1.13 -7.91
C CYS A 129 -2.61 -1.42 -6.40
N SER A 130 -1.86 -2.42 -5.93
CA SER A 130 -1.82 -2.70 -4.49
C SER A 130 -1.04 -1.63 -3.74
N PHE A 131 -1.60 -1.19 -2.60
CA PHE A 131 -1.02 -0.17 -1.72
C PHE A 131 0.46 -0.44 -1.37
N ARG A 132 0.80 -1.71 -1.12
CA ARG A 132 2.13 -2.13 -0.65
C ARG A 132 3.25 -1.83 -1.64
N TYR A 133 2.95 -1.94 -2.94
CA TYR A 133 3.95 -1.70 -3.98
C TYR A 133 4.40 -0.23 -4.02
N TYR A 134 3.47 0.68 -3.73
CA TYR A 134 3.73 2.12 -3.75
C TYR A 134 4.46 2.60 -2.50
N LEU A 135 4.48 1.86 -1.39
CA LEU A 135 5.29 2.20 -0.22
C LEU A 135 6.79 2.15 -0.54
N ILE A 136 7.23 1.20 -1.36
CA ILE A 136 8.63 1.10 -1.79
C ILE A 136 8.99 2.28 -2.69
N LEU A 137 8.11 2.61 -3.64
CA LEU A 137 8.28 3.79 -4.51
C LEU A 137 8.31 5.09 -3.69
N TYR A 138 7.42 5.20 -2.71
CA TYR A 138 7.40 6.31 -1.76
C TYR A 138 8.75 6.46 -1.04
N ALA A 139 9.28 5.39 -0.45
CA ALA A 139 10.58 5.41 0.22
C ALA A 139 11.73 5.82 -0.74
N LEU A 140 11.76 5.24 -1.95
CA LEU A 140 12.75 5.56 -2.97
C LEU A 140 12.73 7.05 -3.35
N MET A 141 11.54 7.62 -3.56
CA MET A 141 11.36 9.03 -3.88
C MET A 141 11.87 9.95 -2.78
N PHE A 142 11.54 9.65 -1.52
CA PHE A 142 11.97 10.46 -0.38
C PHE A 142 13.46 10.37 -0.11
N ILE A 143 14.08 9.19 -0.26
CA ILE A 143 15.53 9.03 -0.17
C ILE A 143 16.22 9.88 -1.25
N TYR A 144 15.74 9.79 -2.49
CA TYR A 144 16.28 10.56 -3.60
C TYR A 144 16.17 12.08 -3.35
N LEU A 145 15.00 12.57 -2.95
CA LEU A 145 14.79 13.99 -2.64
C LEU A 145 15.61 14.46 -1.44
N ALA A 146 15.78 13.62 -0.41
CA ALA A 146 16.63 13.94 0.74
C ALA A 146 18.09 14.14 0.31
N LEU A 147 18.63 13.27 -0.55
CA LEU A 147 19.97 13.41 -1.12
C LEU A 147 20.11 14.68 -1.97
N LYS A 148 19.06 15.09 -2.68
CA LYS A 148 19.08 16.34 -3.47
C LYS A 148 18.96 17.60 -2.63
N SER A 149 18.40 17.50 -1.43
CA SER A 149 18.26 18.63 -0.53
C SER A 149 19.58 19.09 0.09
N THR A 150 20.58 18.20 0.20
CA THR A 150 21.90 18.49 0.77
C THR A 150 22.71 19.38 -0.20
N GLY A 151 22.59 20.71 -0.05
CA GLY A 151 23.31 21.70 -0.83
C GLY A 151 22.44 22.73 -1.54
N GLN A 152 21.11 22.51 -1.63
CA GLN A 152 20.17 23.41 -2.30
C GLN A 152 18.98 23.78 -1.41
N ILE A 153 19.22 23.98 -0.11
CA ILE A 153 18.17 24.13 0.91
C ILE A 153 17.12 25.20 0.56
N ARG A 154 17.54 26.33 -0.05
CA ARG A 154 16.64 27.43 -0.44
C ARG A 154 15.62 26.98 -1.48
N THR A 155 16.04 26.18 -2.45
CA THR A 155 15.18 25.60 -3.48
C THR A 155 14.15 24.65 -2.86
N PHE A 156 14.48 24.00 -1.75
CA PHE A 156 13.62 23.02 -1.07
C PHE A 156 12.65 23.61 -0.03
N ILE A 157 12.69 24.91 0.24
CA ILE A 157 11.79 25.55 1.21
C ILE A 157 10.31 25.22 0.96
N PRO A 158 9.76 25.34 -0.27
CA PRO A 158 8.37 24.97 -0.54
C PRO A 158 8.05 23.51 -0.21
N LEU A 159 8.97 22.58 -0.51
CA LEU A 159 8.81 21.17 -0.18
C LEU A 159 8.81 20.94 1.33
N PHE A 160 9.74 21.55 2.08
CA PHE A 160 9.75 21.44 3.54
C PHE A 160 8.51 22.05 4.19
N THR A 161 8.02 23.18 3.69
CA THR A 161 6.76 23.78 4.16
C THR A 161 5.59 22.82 3.93
N ALA A 162 5.50 22.22 2.74
CA ALA A 162 4.47 21.23 2.44
C ALA A 162 4.55 20.00 3.37
N LEU A 163 5.75 19.48 3.60
CA LEU A 163 5.97 18.37 4.52
C LEU A 163 5.64 18.74 5.96
N GLY A 164 5.99 19.95 6.42
CA GLY A 164 5.62 20.46 7.74
C GLY A 164 4.12 20.53 7.94
N ILE A 165 3.38 21.06 6.96
CA ILE A 165 1.91 21.09 6.97
C ILE A 165 1.33 19.66 6.99
N SER A 166 1.86 18.77 6.14
CA SER A 166 1.46 17.36 6.11
C SER A 166 1.65 16.68 7.46
N ILE A 167 2.80 16.89 8.11
CA ILE A 167 3.09 16.38 9.46
C ILE A 167 2.08 16.91 10.48
N LEU A 168 1.74 18.20 10.46
CA LEU A 168 0.76 18.78 11.38
C LEU A 168 -0.63 18.15 11.20
N ILE A 169 -1.08 17.99 9.95
CA ILE A 169 -2.38 17.37 9.66
C ILE A 169 -2.36 15.90 10.05
N THR A 170 -1.28 15.17 9.75
CA THR A 170 -1.12 13.77 10.17
C THR A 170 -1.18 13.64 11.69
N ASN A 171 -0.47 14.49 12.44
CA ASN A 171 -0.51 14.46 13.91
C ASN A 171 -1.89 14.80 14.46
N TYR A 172 -2.56 15.82 13.91
CA TYR A 172 -3.95 16.13 14.26
C TYR A 172 -4.87 14.92 14.01
N SER A 173 -4.70 14.24 12.87
CA SER A 173 -5.50 13.07 12.52
C SER A 173 -5.25 11.91 13.47
N LEU A 174 -3.98 11.65 13.81
CA LEU A 174 -3.61 10.61 14.77
C LEU A 174 -4.18 10.93 16.16
N PHE A 175 -4.15 12.19 16.59
CA PHE A 175 -4.81 12.61 17.82
C PHE A 175 -6.31 12.32 17.79
N CYS A 176 -7.01 12.61 16.69
CA CYS A 176 -8.41 12.25 16.53
C CYS A 176 -8.64 10.74 16.57
N VAL A 177 -7.76 9.95 15.94
CA VAL A 177 -7.83 8.48 15.93
C VAL A 177 -7.65 7.92 17.34
N PHE A 178 -6.63 8.35 18.08
CA PHE A 178 -6.33 7.83 19.41
C PHE A 178 -7.32 8.26 20.48
N ASN A 179 -7.98 9.40 20.31
CA ASN A 179 -9.05 9.84 21.21
C ASN A 179 -10.44 9.32 20.80
N ARG A 180 -10.54 8.57 19.69
CA ARG A 180 -11.78 7.91 19.33
C ARG A 180 -11.98 6.70 20.23
N SER A 181 -13.19 6.50 20.76
CA SER A 181 -13.45 5.25 21.49
C SER A 181 -13.29 4.05 20.55
N SER A 182 -12.74 2.95 21.05
CA SER A 182 -12.47 1.71 20.30
C SER A 182 -13.68 1.14 19.58
N ASN A 183 -14.89 1.48 20.04
CA ASN A 183 -16.15 1.03 19.46
C ASN A 183 -16.49 1.73 18.12
N PHE A 184 -15.72 2.73 17.68
CA PHE A 184 -15.98 3.49 16.45
C PHE A 184 -15.02 3.19 15.28
N VAL A 185 -14.08 2.26 15.42
CA VAL A 185 -13.17 1.90 14.33
C VAL A 185 -13.75 0.73 13.53
N LYS A 186 -14.35 1.04 12.39
CA LYS A 186 -14.90 0.05 11.45
C LYS A 186 -13.95 -0.16 10.26
N PRO A 187 -13.90 -1.36 9.67
CA PRO A 187 -13.22 -1.57 8.41
C PRO A 187 -13.87 -0.74 7.29
N VAL A 188 -13.06 -0.22 6.39
CA VAL A 188 -13.50 0.54 5.21
C VAL A 188 -12.87 -0.05 3.95
N HIS A 189 -13.64 -0.03 2.87
CA HIS A 189 -13.14 -0.37 1.55
C HIS A 189 -12.52 0.85 0.90
N ILE A 190 -11.28 0.71 0.45
CA ILE A 190 -10.50 1.81 -0.09
C ILE A 190 -10.20 1.50 -1.54
N ARG A 191 -10.68 2.36 -2.42
CA ARG A 191 -10.34 2.32 -3.83
C ARG A 191 -8.99 2.99 -4.04
N ILE A 192 -8.09 2.29 -4.74
CA ILE A 192 -6.76 2.75 -5.11
C ILE A 192 -6.58 2.68 -6.62
N GLY A 193 -5.99 3.74 -7.18
CA GLY A 193 -5.60 3.80 -8.60
C GLY A 193 -6.76 4.01 -9.57
N SER A 194 -6.41 4.13 -10.85
CA SER A 194 -7.36 4.32 -11.96
C SER A 194 -8.20 3.08 -12.25
N ASN A 195 -7.68 1.88 -11.95
CA ASN A 195 -8.40 0.61 -12.06
C ASN A 195 -9.37 0.35 -10.89
N ASN A 196 -9.51 1.30 -9.94
CA ASN A 196 -10.40 1.19 -8.78
C ASN A 196 -10.21 -0.11 -7.98
N GLN A 197 -8.96 -0.58 -7.83
CA GLN A 197 -8.68 -1.74 -7.01
C GLN A 197 -9.15 -1.48 -5.57
N ILE A 198 -9.94 -2.40 -5.02
CA ILE A 198 -10.44 -2.33 -3.65
C ILE A 198 -9.44 -3.01 -2.72
N GLU A 199 -8.99 -2.27 -1.71
CA GLU A 199 -8.17 -2.74 -0.58
C GLU A 199 -8.97 -2.57 0.72
N ASN A 200 -8.71 -3.43 1.71
CA ASN A 200 -9.46 -3.46 2.97
C ASN A 200 -8.59 -2.90 4.11
N SER A 201 -9.08 -1.86 4.81
CA SER A 201 -8.39 -1.33 6.01
C SER A 201 -8.45 -2.28 7.21
N ALA A 202 -9.34 -3.28 7.13
CA ALA A 202 -9.62 -4.26 8.17
C ALA A 202 -8.36 -4.98 8.70
N HIS A 203 -7.32 -5.08 7.87
CA HIS A 203 -6.04 -5.70 8.19
C HIS A 203 -5.27 -5.02 9.33
N PHE A 204 -5.63 -3.79 9.69
CA PHE A 204 -4.96 -3.01 10.73
C PHE A 204 -5.84 -2.79 11.96
N LEU A 205 -7.03 -3.40 12.00
CA LEU A 205 -7.90 -3.28 13.15
C LEU A 205 -7.30 -3.94 14.40
N PRO A 206 -7.60 -3.42 15.61
CA PRO A 206 -7.20 -4.06 16.84
C PRO A 206 -7.80 -5.48 16.93
N ASN A 207 -6.94 -6.49 17.03
CA ASN A 207 -7.38 -7.87 17.17
C ASN A 207 -7.85 -8.21 18.60
N THR A 208 -7.59 -7.36 19.60
CA THR A 208 -7.89 -7.63 21.01
C THR A 208 -9.34 -8.06 21.27
N PRO A 209 -10.38 -7.38 20.75
CA PRO A 209 -11.77 -7.79 20.98
C PRO A 209 -12.07 -9.19 20.44
N LEU A 210 -11.52 -9.52 19.26
CA LEU A 210 -11.65 -10.85 18.67
C LEU A 210 -10.96 -11.92 19.52
N ILE A 211 -9.74 -11.65 19.98
CA ILE A 211 -9.01 -12.58 20.85
C ILE A 211 -9.75 -12.79 22.18
N GLU A 212 -10.26 -11.72 22.80
CA GLU A 212 -11.03 -11.81 24.04
C GLU A 212 -12.33 -12.60 23.85
N PHE A 213 -13.03 -12.41 22.74
CA PHE A 213 -14.20 -13.20 22.38
C PHE A 213 -13.86 -14.69 22.30
N LEU A 214 -12.82 -15.06 21.55
CA LEU A 214 -12.40 -16.46 21.36
C LEU A 214 -11.98 -17.12 22.68
N ARG A 215 -11.32 -16.36 23.56
CA ARG A 215 -10.91 -16.81 24.90
C ARG A 215 -12.11 -17.02 25.83
N THR A 216 -13.02 -16.06 25.85
CA THR A 216 -14.19 -16.07 26.75
C THR A 216 -15.12 -17.24 26.42
N HIS A 217 -15.34 -17.51 25.13
CA HIS A 217 -16.21 -18.60 24.65
C HIS A 217 -15.44 -19.92 24.43
N LYS A 218 -14.15 -19.99 24.79
CA LYS A 218 -13.30 -21.19 24.69
C LYS A 218 -13.36 -21.87 23.32
N ILE A 219 -13.36 -21.07 22.24
CA ILE A 219 -13.59 -21.54 20.87
C ILE A 219 -12.46 -22.47 20.41
N SER A 220 -12.82 -23.67 19.93
CA SER A 220 -11.88 -24.69 19.40
C SER A 220 -11.72 -24.66 17.88
N LYS A 221 -12.78 -24.29 17.15
CA LYS A 221 -12.79 -24.25 15.68
C LYS A 221 -13.29 -22.91 15.17
N MET A 222 -12.63 -22.37 14.16
CA MET A 222 -12.98 -21.08 13.57
C MET A 222 -13.31 -21.24 12.09
N TYR A 223 -14.40 -20.63 11.67
CA TYR A 223 -14.82 -20.52 10.28
C TYR A 223 -14.74 -19.06 9.86
N PHE A 224 -14.17 -18.78 8.69
CA PHE A 224 -13.92 -17.42 8.23
C PHE A 224 -14.86 -17.06 7.08
N LEU A 225 -15.60 -15.97 7.23
CA LEU A 225 -16.50 -15.46 6.18
C LEU A 225 -15.74 -14.77 5.05
N SER A 226 -14.58 -14.17 5.34
CA SER A 226 -13.76 -13.43 4.40
C SER A 226 -12.30 -13.37 4.85
N ASP A 227 -11.39 -13.05 3.92
CA ASP A 227 -10.00 -12.66 4.20
C ASP A 227 -9.27 -13.53 5.24
N ARG A 228 -9.49 -14.86 5.19
CA ARG A 228 -8.97 -15.84 6.16
C ARG A 228 -7.53 -15.58 6.55
N TYR A 229 -6.65 -15.36 5.57
CA TYR A 229 -5.23 -15.11 5.82
C TYR A 229 -4.99 -13.95 6.79
N PHE A 230 -5.72 -12.84 6.65
CA PHE A 230 -5.51 -11.65 7.48
C PHE A 230 -6.16 -11.75 8.87
N ILE A 231 -7.22 -12.55 9.01
CA ILE A 231 -7.89 -12.77 10.29
C ILE A 231 -7.17 -13.87 11.10
N GLU A 232 -6.80 -14.97 10.45
CA GLU A 232 -6.22 -16.15 11.10
C GLU A 232 -4.79 -15.91 11.61
N GLN A 233 -3.94 -15.22 10.84
CA GLN A 233 -2.52 -15.04 11.19
C GLN A 233 -2.32 -14.31 12.52
N PRO A 234 -2.99 -13.18 12.81
CA PRO A 234 -2.93 -12.57 14.14
C PRO A 234 -3.41 -13.51 15.25
N ILE A 235 -4.51 -14.24 15.03
CA ILE A 235 -5.04 -15.18 16.04
C ILE A 235 -4.02 -16.26 16.38
N LEU A 236 -3.40 -16.86 15.36
CA LEU A 236 -2.34 -17.86 15.54
C LEU A 236 -1.17 -17.27 16.33
N PHE A 237 -0.73 -16.06 15.99
CA PHE A 237 0.33 -15.36 16.72
C PHE A 237 -0.02 -15.17 18.21
N TYR A 238 -1.23 -14.69 18.53
CA TYR A 238 -1.67 -14.52 19.92
C TYR A 238 -1.80 -15.86 20.67
N ASN A 239 -2.23 -16.93 19.99
CA ASN A 239 -2.35 -18.25 20.57
C ASN A 239 -0.98 -18.88 20.88
N LEU A 240 0.04 -18.62 20.05
CA LEU A 240 1.42 -19.06 20.30
C LEU A 240 2.02 -18.40 21.55
N ASN A 241 1.73 -17.12 21.78
CA ASN A 241 2.25 -16.38 22.93
C ASN A 241 1.46 -16.66 24.22
N ARG A 242 0.13 -16.72 24.13
CA ARG A 242 -0.76 -17.00 25.26
C ARG A 242 -1.96 -17.80 24.80
N SER A 243 -1.80 -19.12 24.84
CA SER A 243 -2.85 -20.08 24.55
C SER A 243 -4.03 -19.92 25.49
N TRP A 244 -5.21 -20.28 25.03
CA TRP A 244 -6.41 -20.33 25.85
C TRP A 244 -7.02 -21.72 25.86
N GLU A 245 -7.84 -21.96 26.87
CA GLU A 245 -8.59 -23.21 27.01
C GLU A 245 -9.62 -23.31 25.88
N GLN A 246 -9.68 -24.47 25.21
CA GLN A 246 -10.60 -24.72 24.10
C GLN A 246 -11.52 -25.88 24.44
N ILE A 247 -12.84 -25.70 24.29
CA ILE A 247 -13.84 -26.76 24.50
C ILE A 247 -14.05 -27.51 23.18
N PRO A 248 -13.84 -28.83 23.11
CA PRO A 248 -14.13 -29.61 21.92
C PRO A 248 -15.58 -29.42 21.46
N GLY A 249 -15.77 -29.05 20.19
CA GLY A 249 -17.09 -28.85 19.59
C GLY A 249 -17.60 -27.41 19.63
N SER A 250 -16.98 -26.52 20.42
CA SER A 250 -17.21 -25.08 20.32
C SER A 250 -16.65 -24.55 19.01
N SER A 251 -17.42 -23.75 18.28
CA SER A 251 -16.96 -23.13 17.06
C SER A 251 -17.52 -21.74 16.88
N ALA A 252 -16.80 -20.89 16.15
CA ALA A 252 -17.26 -19.54 15.83
C ALA A 252 -17.10 -19.24 14.35
N THR A 253 -18.06 -18.50 13.82
CA THR A 253 -17.97 -17.85 12.50
C THR A 253 -17.44 -16.42 12.70
N ILE A 254 -16.38 -16.07 11.99
CA ILE A 254 -15.65 -14.80 12.15
C ILE A 254 -15.59 -14.09 10.79
N GLY A 255 -15.92 -12.81 10.78
CA GLY A 255 -15.75 -11.93 9.62
C GLY A 255 -15.54 -10.49 10.03
N TYR A 256 -15.20 -9.63 9.08
CA TYR A 256 -15.13 -8.18 9.32
C TYR A 256 -16.52 -7.55 9.32
N ASP A 257 -16.80 -6.67 10.28
CA ASP A 257 -18.05 -5.91 10.35
C ASP A 257 -17.95 -4.60 9.58
N TYR A 258 -18.28 -4.62 8.29
CA TYR A 258 -18.36 -3.41 7.47
C TYR A 258 -19.61 -2.55 7.74
N SER A 259 -20.62 -3.09 8.43
CA SER A 259 -21.86 -2.36 8.76
C SER A 259 -21.66 -1.39 9.93
N GLY A 260 -20.70 -1.68 10.82
CA GLY A 260 -20.43 -0.89 12.02
C GLY A 260 -21.47 -1.09 13.12
N ASN A 261 -22.21 -2.19 13.06
CA ASN A 261 -23.23 -2.55 14.05
C ASN A 261 -22.64 -3.28 15.27
N PHE A 262 -21.41 -3.78 15.18
CA PHE A 262 -20.74 -4.56 16.22
C PHE A 262 -19.51 -3.83 16.77
N ASN A 263 -19.34 -3.90 18.09
CA ASN A 263 -18.23 -3.29 18.82
C ASN A 263 -16.93 -4.06 18.53
N GLY A 264 -16.06 -3.51 17.68
CA GLY A 264 -14.71 -4.05 17.44
C GLY A 264 -14.35 -4.33 15.99
N GLY A 265 -15.26 -4.06 15.03
CA GLY A 265 -14.97 -4.24 13.60
C GLY A 265 -14.96 -5.69 13.12
N TYR A 266 -15.43 -6.62 13.96
CA TYR A 266 -15.62 -8.04 13.62
C TYR A 266 -17.07 -8.46 13.92
N ILE A 267 -17.58 -9.36 13.08
CA ILE A 267 -18.78 -10.15 13.33
C ILE A 267 -18.28 -11.49 13.87
N CYS A 268 -18.73 -11.84 15.09
CA CYS A 268 -18.37 -13.07 15.77
C CYS A 268 -19.66 -13.76 16.22
N GLU A 269 -19.96 -14.92 15.65
CA GLU A 269 -21.13 -15.72 16.01
C GLU A 269 -20.68 -17.08 16.50
N GLU A 270 -21.06 -17.44 17.73
CA GLU A 270 -20.84 -18.78 18.27
C GLU A 270 -21.82 -19.75 17.60
N ASN A 271 -21.28 -20.80 16.99
CA ASN A 271 -22.07 -21.87 16.42
C ASN A 271 -22.21 -22.96 17.49
N ASP A 272 -23.35 -22.94 18.17
CA ASP A 272 -23.64 -23.91 19.21
C ASP A 272 -24.09 -25.23 18.56
N SER A 273 -23.35 -26.31 18.79
CA SER A 273 -23.70 -27.65 18.26
C SER A 273 -25.01 -28.20 18.87
N SER A 274 -25.55 -27.54 19.90
CA SER A 274 -26.78 -27.87 20.62
C SER A 274 -28.08 -27.42 19.92
N THR A 275 -28.04 -26.49 18.98
CA THR A 275 -29.26 -26.03 18.26
C THR A 275 -29.60 -26.85 17.01
N ASN A 276 -28.66 -27.64 16.49
CA ASN A 276 -28.93 -28.55 15.38
C ASN A 276 -29.60 -29.88 15.80
N SER A 277 -29.53 -30.28 17.08
CA SER A 277 -30.31 -31.42 17.58
C SER A 277 -31.80 -31.06 17.76
N LEU A 278 -32.10 -29.82 18.18
CA LEU A 278 -33.49 -29.36 18.36
C LEU A 278 -34.27 -29.12 17.06
N LYS A 279 -33.59 -28.87 15.93
CA LYS A 279 -34.24 -28.85 14.60
C LYS A 279 -34.46 -30.25 14.04
N LYS A 280 -33.54 -31.19 14.29
CA LYS A 280 -33.63 -32.56 13.77
C LYS A 280 -34.70 -33.42 14.46
N ASP A 281 -35.12 -33.03 15.67
CA ASP A 281 -36.22 -33.67 16.39
C ASP A 281 -37.60 -33.05 16.11
N ARG A 282 -37.67 -31.92 15.38
CA ARG A 282 -38.94 -31.33 14.89
C ARG A 282 -39.29 -31.75 13.45
N GLU A 283 -38.40 -32.45 12.76
CA GLU A 283 -38.59 -32.92 11.38
C GLU A 283 -38.56 -34.46 11.26
N ARG A 284 -38.82 -35.19 12.34
CA ARG A 284 -39.20 -36.61 12.25
C ARG A 284 -40.73 -36.71 12.27
N PRO A 285 -41.33 -37.48 11.34
CA PRO A 285 -42.77 -37.46 11.03
C PRO A 285 -43.66 -37.85 12.20
#